data_AF-A0A7W9J8Q5-F1
#
_entry.id   AF-A0A7W9J8Q5-F1
#
_cell.length_a   1.000
_cell.length_b   1.000
_cell.length_c   1.000
_cell.angle_alpha   90.00
_cell.angle_beta   90.00
_cell.angle_gamma   90.00
#
_symmetry.space_group_name_H-M   'P 1'
#
loop_
_entity.id
_entity.type
_entity.pdbx_description
1 polymer ?
#
loop_
_entity_poly.entity_id
_entity_poly.type
_entity_poly.pdbx_seq_one_letter_code
_entity_poly.pdbx_strand_id
1 'polypeptide(L)'
;MTSLIPTLPGVSRQWVTTVRFDTPATTRMLFEPGYAWETEVSEIEPGPDPNDTWPLEVTQAVDSPTRYAAGRTYRDRWNAAALVPAPAIAERAGDDLQLAFSPHLDADGHGWFTVTPDSAAGKLYRDGKLLAESSDFGYVEVGDVPAAPARYRFETSMTRSVSELSTRIDVTTTFTSAGGDREQFPLRAVRYLPDVDARNTVKRAPVTVLPVLVQGLPGQRLPAVQRLEVQVSGDGGASWRPARVVHDGVDKYRAVFPTPAGQTVSLRAHLVDRAGNSTDQTVVGAYKVR
;
A
#
# COMPACT_ATOMS: atom_id res chain seq x y z
N MET A 1 15.76 7.19 -8.95
CA MET A 1 16.77 7.76 -8.05
C MET A 1 16.81 6.92 -6.79
N THR A 2 17.98 6.61 -6.24
CA THR A 2 18.08 5.90 -4.95
C THR A 2 19.08 6.60 -4.04
N SER A 3 18.70 6.76 -2.77
CA SER A 3 19.47 7.38 -1.70
C SER A 3 19.64 6.39 -0.55
N LEU A 4 20.83 6.33 0.05
CA LEU A 4 21.16 5.44 1.16
C LEU A 4 21.57 6.24 2.39
N ILE A 5 20.80 6.14 3.46
CA ILE A 5 20.93 7.02 4.63
C ILE A 5 21.32 6.20 5.86
N PRO A 6 22.50 6.40 6.46
CA PRO A 6 22.83 5.72 7.70
C PRO A 6 22.14 6.41 8.88
N THR A 7 21.53 5.62 9.76
CA THR A 7 20.95 6.09 11.02
C THR A 7 22.03 6.11 12.10
N LEU A 8 22.39 7.32 12.58
CA LEU A 8 23.40 7.52 13.63
C LEU A 8 22.75 8.15 14.89
N PRO A 9 23.16 7.74 16.10
CA PRO A 9 22.70 8.40 17.32
C PRO A 9 23.01 9.90 17.30
N GLY A 10 21.99 10.73 17.51
CA GLY A 10 22.13 12.19 17.59
C GLY A 10 22.23 12.93 16.25
N VAL A 11 22.08 12.25 15.11
CA VAL A 11 22.08 12.87 13.77
C VAL A 11 20.70 12.74 13.15
N SER A 12 20.05 13.86 12.84
CA SER A 12 18.67 13.88 12.34
C SER A 12 18.55 14.04 10.82
N ARG A 13 19.60 14.49 10.12
CA ARG A 13 19.64 14.62 8.65
C ARG A 13 21.08 14.47 8.12
N GLN A 14 21.25 13.72 7.04
CA GLN A 14 22.50 13.63 6.29
C GLN A 14 22.23 13.84 4.80
N TRP A 15 23.17 14.49 4.11
CA TRP A 15 23.21 14.49 2.65
C TRP A 15 23.86 13.20 2.19
N VAL A 16 23.24 12.53 1.22
CA VAL A 16 23.59 11.16 0.85
C VAL A 16 23.93 11.03 -0.63
N THR A 17 24.67 9.97 -0.94
CA THR A 17 24.97 9.61 -2.32
C THR A 17 23.69 9.21 -3.03
N THR A 18 23.26 10.08 -3.94
CA THR A 18 22.16 9.82 -4.84
C THR A 18 22.67 9.13 -6.10
N VAL A 19 22.13 7.97 -6.43
CA VAL A 19 22.43 7.28 -7.68
C VAL A 19 21.21 7.30 -8.59
N ARG A 20 21.42 7.65 -9.86
CA ARG A 20 20.38 7.71 -10.89
C ARG A 20 20.56 6.54 -11.86
N PHE A 21 19.44 5.92 -12.23
CA PHE A 21 19.38 4.81 -13.16
C PHE A 21 18.09 4.89 -13.98
N ASP A 22 18.13 4.42 -15.22
CA ASP A 22 16.92 4.11 -15.97
C ASP A 22 16.35 2.78 -15.48
N THR A 23 15.03 2.70 -15.29
CA THR A 23 14.36 1.48 -14.83
C THR A 23 13.91 0.60 -16.01
N PRO A 24 13.99 -0.75 -15.90
CA PRO A 24 14.46 -1.51 -14.73
C PRO A 24 15.99 -1.56 -14.64
N ALA A 25 16.51 -1.46 -13.43
CA ALA A 25 17.94 -1.56 -13.14
C ALA A 25 18.21 -2.59 -12.04
N THR A 26 19.43 -3.12 -12.01
CA THR A 26 19.97 -3.87 -10.87
C THR A 26 21.27 -3.22 -10.46
N THR A 27 21.38 -2.88 -9.19
CA THR A 27 22.58 -2.27 -8.62
C THR A 27 23.06 -3.08 -7.43
N ARG A 28 24.36 -2.97 -7.12
CA ARG A 28 24.96 -3.58 -5.93
C ARG A 28 25.40 -2.46 -5.01
N MET A 29 24.80 -2.43 -3.81
CA MET A 29 25.14 -1.49 -2.75
C MET A 29 26.00 -2.19 -1.71
N LEU A 30 26.99 -1.47 -1.17
CA LEU A 30 27.86 -1.95 -0.11
C LEU A 30 27.55 -1.14 1.14
N PHE A 31 27.23 -1.84 2.23
CA PHE A 31 26.81 -1.25 3.50
C PHE A 31 27.87 -1.49 4.57
N GLU A 32 28.20 -0.45 5.33
CA GLU A 32 29.07 -0.56 6.49
C GLU A 32 28.28 -1.23 7.64
N PRO A 33 28.80 -2.31 8.25
CA PRO A 33 28.16 -2.93 9.43
C PRO A 33 28.22 -2.00 10.65
N GLY A 34 27.42 -2.32 11.67
CA GLY A 34 27.38 -1.56 12.93
C GLY A 34 26.34 -0.43 12.95
N TYR A 35 25.87 0.00 11.78
CA TYR A 35 24.81 1.00 11.60
C TYR A 35 23.52 0.37 11.08
N ALA A 36 22.40 1.06 11.31
CA ALA A 36 21.18 0.81 10.56
C ALA A 36 21.17 1.73 9.32
N TRP A 37 20.60 1.25 8.24
CA TRP A 37 20.54 1.92 6.96
C TRP A 37 19.11 2.01 6.49
N GLU A 38 18.71 3.19 6.07
CA GLU A 38 17.46 3.48 5.41
C GLU A 38 17.72 3.61 3.91
N THR A 39 16.80 3.06 3.11
CA THR A 39 16.84 3.18 1.65
C THR A 39 15.64 3.97 1.22
N GLU A 40 15.90 5.01 0.44
CA GLU A 40 14.89 5.82 -0.21
C GLU A 40 15.00 5.62 -1.72
N VAL A 41 13.88 5.32 -2.38
CA VAL A 41 13.79 5.21 -3.83
C VAL A 41 12.74 6.18 -4.34
N SER A 42 13.15 7.02 -5.28
CA SER A 42 12.30 8.04 -5.89
C SER A 42 12.24 7.86 -7.40
N GLU A 43 11.05 7.87 -7.97
CA GLU A 43 10.88 8.08 -9.42
C GLU A 43 10.80 9.59 -9.67
N ILE A 44 11.57 10.07 -10.65
CA ILE A 44 11.78 11.49 -10.85
C ILE A 44 11.59 11.88 -12.31
N GLU A 45 11.15 13.11 -12.54
CA GLU A 45 11.00 13.72 -13.87
C GLU A 45 11.77 15.05 -13.93
N PRO A 46 12.14 15.53 -15.13
CA PRO A 46 12.70 16.87 -15.29
C PRO A 46 11.75 17.94 -14.71
N GLY A 47 12.31 18.94 -14.03
CA GLY A 47 11.54 20.08 -13.54
C GLY A 47 10.95 20.92 -14.67
N PRO A 48 9.86 21.67 -14.41
CA PRO A 48 9.21 22.51 -15.41
C PRO A 48 10.04 23.75 -15.77
N ASP A 49 10.94 24.19 -14.88
CA ASP A 49 11.90 25.25 -15.15
C ASP A 49 13.17 24.65 -15.74
N PRO A 50 13.52 24.94 -17.02
CA PRO A 50 14.74 24.43 -17.63
C PRO A 50 16.03 24.97 -16.99
N ASN A 51 15.95 26.01 -16.16
CA ASN A 51 17.08 26.55 -15.39
C ASN A 51 17.21 25.91 -14.01
N ASP A 52 16.18 25.20 -13.54
CA ASP A 52 16.26 24.39 -12.33
C ASP A 52 16.65 22.96 -12.69
N THR A 53 17.85 22.56 -12.26
CA THR A 53 18.37 21.21 -12.52
C THR A 53 17.90 20.18 -11.50
N TRP A 54 17.14 20.62 -10.49
CA TRP A 54 16.52 19.71 -9.54
C TRP A 54 15.32 19.02 -10.17
N PRO A 55 15.32 17.68 -10.21
CA PRO A 55 14.21 16.94 -10.78
C PRO A 55 13.01 16.98 -9.82
N LEU A 56 11.80 16.89 -10.38
CA LEU A 56 10.60 16.69 -9.61
C LEU A 56 10.50 15.23 -9.19
N GLU A 57 10.14 15.02 -7.93
CA GLU A 57 9.80 13.70 -7.43
C GLU A 57 8.34 13.38 -7.74
N VAL A 58 8.13 12.20 -8.34
CA VAL A 58 6.82 11.73 -8.82
C VAL A 58 6.28 10.67 -7.88
N THR A 59 7.13 9.73 -7.50
CA THR A 59 6.83 8.73 -6.47
C THR A 59 8.03 8.55 -5.57
N GLN A 60 7.78 8.14 -4.34
CA GLN A 60 8.79 7.93 -3.31
C GLN A 60 8.46 6.70 -2.49
N ALA A 61 9.46 5.91 -2.13
CA ALA A 61 9.37 4.95 -1.05
C ALA A 61 10.56 5.12 -0.12
N VAL A 62 10.29 5.00 1.18
CA VAL A 62 11.27 5.00 2.25
C VAL A 62 11.04 3.75 3.07
N ASP A 63 12.06 2.92 3.20
CA ASP A 63 11.97 1.71 4.03
C ASP A 63 12.44 1.96 5.47
N SER A 64 12.10 1.05 6.38
CA SER A 64 12.56 1.12 7.77
C SER A 64 14.08 0.91 7.89
N PRO A 65 14.75 1.57 8.86
CA PRO A 65 16.16 1.36 9.11
C PRO A 65 16.52 -0.12 9.35
N THR A 66 17.35 -0.68 8.49
CA THR A 66 17.76 -2.09 8.50
C THR A 66 19.25 -2.25 8.79
N ARG A 67 19.60 -3.21 9.66
CA ARG A 67 21.00 -3.55 9.95
C ARG A 67 21.46 -4.72 9.07
N TYR A 68 22.56 -4.52 8.35
CA TYR A 68 23.16 -5.56 7.53
C TYR A 68 24.38 -6.18 8.21
N ALA A 69 24.50 -7.51 8.15
CA ALA A 69 25.63 -8.23 8.72
C ALA A 69 26.80 -8.30 7.73
N ALA A 70 28.03 -8.12 8.23
CA ALA A 70 29.24 -8.22 7.45
C ALA A 70 29.37 -9.60 6.77
N GLY A 71 29.85 -9.61 5.52
CA GLY A 71 30.04 -10.85 4.74
C GLY A 71 28.76 -11.52 4.24
N ARG A 72 27.58 -10.92 4.47
CA ARG A 72 26.30 -11.42 3.94
C ARG A 72 25.90 -10.69 2.67
N THR A 73 25.09 -11.36 1.85
CA THR A 73 24.45 -10.77 0.67
C THR A 73 22.95 -10.86 0.85
N TYR A 74 22.27 -9.76 0.57
CA TYR A 74 20.82 -9.62 0.65
C TYR A 74 20.31 -9.33 -0.77
N ARG A 75 19.10 -9.78 -1.06
CA ARG A 75 18.39 -9.45 -2.29
C ARG A 75 17.18 -8.64 -1.91
N ASP A 76 17.00 -7.56 -2.64
CA ASP A 76 15.93 -6.62 -2.41
C ASP A 76 15.38 -6.16 -3.74
N ARG A 77 14.06 -6.15 -3.87
CA ARG A 77 13.34 -5.85 -5.11
C ARG A 77 12.27 -4.83 -4.79
N TRP A 78 12.39 -3.70 -5.46
CA TRP A 78 11.57 -2.51 -5.25
C TRP A 78 10.58 -2.35 -6.40
N ASN A 79 9.43 -1.74 -6.09
CA ASN A 79 8.38 -1.41 -7.06
C ASN A 79 7.80 -2.66 -7.76
N ALA A 80 7.77 -3.80 -7.06
CA ALA A 80 7.18 -5.03 -7.57
C ALA A 80 5.65 -4.96 -7.47
N ALA A 81 4.95 -5.08 -8.59
CA ALA A 81 3.50 -5.14 -8.62
C ALA A 81 2.98 -6.36 -7.84
N ALA A 82 1.81 -6.31 -7.21
CA ALA A 82 0.88 -5.19 -7.21
C ALA A 82 1.22 -4.11 -6.17
N LEU A 83 0.92 -2.86 -6.50
CA LEU A 83 0.95 -1.73 -5.57
C LEU A 83 -0.44 -1.56 -4.97
N VAL A 84 -0.60 -1.77 -3.67
CA VAL A 84 -1.91 -1.86 -3.00
C VAL A 84 -1.98 -0.94 -1.79
N PRO A 85 -3.18 -0.55 -1.33
CA PRO A 85 -3.28 0.17 -0.08
C PRO A 85 -2.91 -0.73 1.12
N ALA A 86 -2.33 -0.13 2.16
CA ALA A 86 -1.96 -0.81 3.39
C ALA A 86 -2.25 0.09 4.61
N PRO A 87 -2.84 -0.43 5.70
CA PRO A 87 -3.00 0.33 6.94
C PRO A 87 -1.66 0.85 7.45
N ALA A 88 -1.59 2.13 7.79
CA ALA A 88 -0.39 2.82 8.30
C ALA A 88 -0.61 3.45 9.68
N ILE A 89 -1.83 3.96 9.95
CA ILE A 89 -2.24 4.49 11.26
C ILE A 89 -3.68 4.02 11.54
N ALA A 90 -3.96 3.63 12.78
CA ALA A 90 -5.30 3.33 13.26
C ALA A 90 -5.31 3.50 14.77
N GLU A 91 -5.48 4.74 15.22
CA GLU A 91 -5.42 5.06 16.63
C GLU A 91 -6.44 6.12 17.03
N ARG A 92 -6.83 6.04 18.30
CA ARG A 92 -7.65 7.03 18.95
C ARG A 92 -7.04 7.35 20.31
N ALA A 93 -6.87 8.63 20.61
CA ALA A 93 -6.37 9.09 21.91
C ALA A 93 -7.34 10.16 22.42
N GLY A 94 -8.07 9.85 23.51
CA GLY A 94 -9.14 10.71 23.97
C GLY A 94 -10.24 10.90 22.91
N ASP A 95 -10.45 12.15 22.52
CA ASP A 95 -11.37 12.60 21.49
C ASP A 95 -10.72 12.80 20.11
N ASP A 96 -9.41 12.59 19.98
CA ASP A 96 -8.72 12.59 18.69
C ASP A 96 -8.71 11.19 18.07
N LEU A 97 -9.19 11.08 16.83
CA LEU A 97 -9.14 9.87 16.02
C LEU A 97 -8.31 10.12 14.76
N GLN A 98 -7.32 9.26 14.53
CA GLN A 98 -6.47 9.31 13.36
C GLN A 98 -6.44 7.94 12.67
N LEU A 99 -6.54 7.95 11.34
CA LEU A 99 -6.29 6.78 10.53
C LEU A 99 -5.58 7.15 9.24
N ALA A 100 -4.77 6.22 8.75
CA ALA A 100 -4.02 6.35 7.51
C ALA A 100 -3.97 5.00 6.77
N PHE A 101 -4.15 5.03 5.45
CA PHE A 101 -3.69 4.00 4.53
C PHE A 101 -2.55 4.57 3.70
N SER A 102 -1.40 3.87 3.66
CA SER A 102 -0.43 4.10 2.58
C SER A 102 -1.06 3.67 1.25
N PRO A 103 -0.94 4.46 0.18
CA PRO A 103 -1.61 4.15 -1.08
C PRO A 103 -0.99 2.97 -1.83
N HIS A 104 0.33 2.78 -1.75
CA HIS A 104 1.04 1.86 -2.65
C HIS A 104 2.10 1.02 -1.92
N LEU A 105 1.69 0.03 -1.15
CA LEU A 105 2.59 -1.03 -0.72
C LEU A 105 2.86 -1.99 -1.88
N ASP A 106 4.13 -2.15 -2.24
CA ASP A 106 4.52 -3.11 -3.28
C ASP A 106 4.39 -4.58 -2.81
N ALA A 107 4.66 -5.55 -3.68
CA ALA A 107 4.55 -6.97 -3.37
C ALA A 107 5.63 -7.48 -2.39
N ASP A 108 6.72 -6.74 -2.16
CA ASP A 108 7.85 -7.22 -1.36
C ASP A 108 7.94 -6.56 0.04
N GLY A 109 7.53 -5.29 0.20
CA GLY A 109 7.23 -4.71 1.51
C GLY A 109 7.27 -3.20 1.56
N HIS A 110 7.60 -2.56 0.43
CA HIS A 110 8.02 -1.17 0.42
C HIS A 110 6.79 -0.29 0.22
N GLY A 111 6.60 0.65 1.13
CA GLY A 111 5.52 1.63 1.06
C GLY A 111 5.89 2.77 0.14
N TRP A 112 5.13 2.93 -0.94
CA TRP A 112 5.28 4.02 -1.90
C TRP A 112 4.19 5.06 -1.75
N PHE A 113 4.57 6.30 -2.06
CA PHE A 113 3.70 7.46 -2.17
C PHE A 113 3.77 7.98 -3.60
N THR A 114 2.65 8.50 -4.09
CA THR A 114 2.64 9.34 -5.30
C THR A 114 2.59 10.77 -4.81
N VAL A 115 3.64 11.55 -5.10
CA VAL A 115 3.81 12.91 -4.56
C VAL A 115 2.72 13.84 -5.10
N THR A 116 2.39 13.69 -6.38
CA THR A 116 1.34 14.47 -7.05
C THR A 116 0.34 13.52 -7.72
N PRO A 117 -0.67 13.00 -6.99
CA PRO A 117 -1.73 12.22 -7.61
C PRO A 117 -2.63 13.12 -8.47
N ASP A 118 -3.33 12.54 -9.45
CA ASP A 118 -4.26 13.31 -10.29
C ASP A 118 -5.50 13.72 -9.47
N SER A 119 -5.92 12.85 -8.55
CA SER A 119 -6.97 13.13 -7.57
C SER A 119 -6.79 12.27 -6.33
N ALA A 120 -7.22 12.80 -5.19
CA ALA A 120 -7.28 12.09 -3.92
C ALA A 120 -8.44 12.64 -3.09
N ALA A 121 -9.07 11.79 -2.29
CA ALA A 121 -10.13 12.18 -1.36
C ALA A 121 -10.32 11.15 -0.25
N GLY A 122 -10.82 11.63 0.90
CA GLY A 122 -11.24 10.80 2.04
C GLY A 122 -12.52 11.32 2.67
N LYS A 123 -13.38 10.43 3.16
CA LYS A 123 -14.61 10.74 3.91
C LYS A 123 -14.76 9.78 5.08
N LEU A 124 -14.81 10.32 6.29
CA LEU A 124 -15.06 9.57 7.51
C LEU A 124 -16.50 9.78 7.95
N TYR A 125 -17.19 8.68 8.22
CA TYR A 125 -18.55 8.67 8.73
C TYR A 125 -18.57 8.01 10.12
N ARG A 126 -19.42 8.53 11.01
CA ARG A 126 -19.75 7.96 12.32
C ARG A 126 -21.25 7.68 12.36
N ASP A 127 -21.63 6.41 12.57
CA ASP A 127 -23.03 5.95 12.57
C ASP A 127 -23.82 6.43 11.33
N GLY A 128 -23.15 6.43 10.17
CA GLY A 128 -23.72 6.86 8.88
C GLY A 128 -23.76 8.38 8.64
N LYS A 129 -23.38 9.21 9.61
CA LYS A 129 -23.28 10.66 9.44
C LYS A 129 -21.85 11.06 9.09
N LEU A 130 -21.69 11.96 8.13
CA LEU A 130 -20.37 12.50 7.77
C LEU A 130 -19.77 13.21 8.99
N LEU A 131 -18.55 12.83 9.34
CA LEU A 131 -17.78 13.36 10.47
C LEU A 131 -16.64 14.26 9.97
N ALA A 132 -15.90 13.82 8.94
CA ALA A 132 -14.78 14.56 8.38
C ALA A 132 -14.58 14.25 6.88
N GLU A 133 -13.97 15.19 6.17
CA GLU A 133 -13.48 15.02 4.79
C GLU A 133 -11.98 15.31 4.76
N SER A 134 -11.28 14.70 3.80
CA SER A 134 -9.85 14.87 3.56
C SER A 134 -9.61 15.05 2.07
N SER A 135 -8.68 15.93 1.71
CA SER A 135 -8.18 16.07 0.33
C SER A 135 -7.12 15.03 -0.02
N ASP A 136 -6.64 14.26 0.96
CA ASP A 136 -5.62 13.24 0.79
C ASP A 136 -6.24 11.85 0.65
N PHE A 137 -5.50 10.93 0.03
CA PHE A 137 -5.85 9.53 0.05
C PHE A 137 -5.47 8.93 1.39
N GLY A 138 -6.33 8.07 1.93
CA GLY A 138 -5.98 7.20 3.04
C GLY A 138 -5.95 7.89 4.39
N TYR A 139 -5.76 9.22 4.46
CA TYR A 139 -5.54 9.95 5.70
C TYR A 139 -6.76 10.75 6.15
N VAL A 140 -7.07 10.67 7.44
CA VAL A 140 -7.96 11.61 8.14
C VAL A 140 -7.57 11.67 9.62
N GLU A 141 -7.64 12.87 10.16
CA GLU A 141 -7.48 13.17 11.58
C GLU A 141 -8.63 14.08 12.00
N VAL A 142 -9.30 13.74 13.10
CA VAL A 142 -10.44 14.50 13.60
C VAL A 142 -10.43 14.51 15.12
N GLY A 143 -10.51 15.71 15.68
CA GLY A 143 -10.70 15.92 17.12
C GLY A 143 -12.18 16.01 17.51
N ASP A 144 -12.44 16.23 18.80
CA ASP A 144 -13.78 16.36 19.37
C ASP A 144 -14.71 15.15 19.08
N VAL A 145 -14.14 13.96 18.84
CA VAL A 145 -14.92 12.76 18.53
C VAL A 145 -15.62 12.26 19.80
N PRO A 146 -16.96 12.10 19.80
CA PRO A 146 -17.70 11.64 20.98
C PRO A 146 -17.18 10.30 21.51
N ALA A 147 -16.93 10.22 22.82
CA ALA A 147 -16.34 9.05 23.48
C ALA A 147 -17.19 7.77 23.38
N ALA A 148 -18.50 7.89 23.18
CA ALA A 148 -19.38 6.73 23.07
C ALA A 148 -18.94 5.82 21.90
N PRO A 149 -18.89 4.47 22.10
CA PRO A 149 -18.61 3.52 21.04
C PRO A 149 -19.51 3.76 19.83
N ALA A 150 -18.93 3.73 18.64
CA ALA A 150 -19.65 3.96 17.40
C ALA A 150 -19.08 3.11 16.27
N ARG A 151 -19.89 2.96 15.21
CA ARG A 151 -19.41 2.35 13.96
C ARG A 151 -18.94 3.43 13.02
N TYR A 152 -17.70 3.30 12.57
CA TYR A 152 -17.10 4.18 11.60
C TYR A 152 -17.10 3.54 10.22
N ARG A 153 -17.18 4.39 9.20
CA ARG A 153 -16.91 4.02 7.81
C ARG A 153 -15.96 5.06 7.23
N PHE A 154 -14.83 4.64 6.71
CA PHE A 154 -13.92 5.50 5.98
C PHE A 154 -13.92 5.11 4.51
N GLU A 155 -14.17 6.07 3.64
CA GLU A 155 -14.15 5.93 2.19
C GLU A 155 -13.03 6.80 1.64
N THR A 156 -12.13 6.23 0.85
CA THR A 156 -11.04 6.98 0.23
C THR A 156 -10.75 6.48 -1.18
N SER A 157 -10.35 7.39 -2.06
CA SER A 157 -10.07 7.11 -3.46
C SER A 157 -8.89 7.94 -3.95
N MET A 158 -8.09 7.37 -4.84
CA MET A 158 -6.97 8.04 -5.49
C MET A 158 -6.93 7.64 -6.97
N THR A 159 -6.54 8.58 -7.83
CA THR A 159 -6.14 8.30 -9.21
C THR A 159 -4.75 8.85 -9.51
N ARG A 160 -4.01 8.20 -10.40
CA ARG A 160 -2.71 8.68 -10.88
C ARG A 160 -2.46 8.28 -12.33
N SER A 161 -1.80 9.15 -13.08
CA SER A 161 -1.41 8.93 -14.48
C SER A 161 0.09 8.66 -14.66
N VAL A 162 0.87 8.75 -13.57
CA VAL A 162 2.33 8.56 -13.56
C VAL A 162 2.77 7.11 -13.85
N SER A 163 1.83 6.16 -13.83
CA SER A 163 2.08 4.74 -14.08
C SER A 163 0.86 4.08 -14.71
N GLU A 164 1.07 3.07 -15.55
CA GLU A 164 0.01 2.19 -16.05
C GLU A 164 -0.50 1.20 -14.98
N LEU A 165 0.17 1.15 -13.83
CA LEU A 165 -0.16 0.26 -12.72
C LEU A 165 -0.82 1.01 -11.58
N SER A 166 -1.85 0.41 -10.99
CA SER A 166 -2.58 0.97 -9.84
C SER A 166 -3.05 2.39 -10.13
N THR A 167 -3.64 2.59 -11.31
CA THR A 167 -4.08 3.90 -11.83
C THR A 167 -5.25 4.46 -11.02
N ARG A 168 -5.97 3.59 -10.32
CA ARG A 168 -7.01 3.93 -9.36
C ARG A 168 -6.99 2.97 -8.19
N ILE A 169 -7.08 3.52 -6.99
CA ILE A 169 -7.23 2.78 -5.74
C ILE A 169 -8.45 3.32 -5.01
N ASP A 170 -9.34 2.43 -4.58
CA ASP A 170 -10.46 2.75 -3.72
C ASP A 170 -10.43 1.87 -2.49
N VAL A 171 -10.68 2.44 -1.32
CA VAL A 171 -10.84 1.71 -0.06
C VAL A 171 -12.10 2.20 0.64
N THR A 172 -12.95 1.28 1.03
CA THR A 172 -14.05 1.51 1.97
C THR A 172 -13.87 0.55 3.13
N THR A 173 -13.59 1.07 4.34
CA THR A 173 -13.45 0.24 5.53
C THR A 173 -14.48 0.61 6.59
N THR A 174 -15.00 -0.39 7.31
CA THR A 174 -15.84 -0.18 8.49
C THR A 174 -15.18 -0.81 9.71
N PHE A 175 -15.21 -0.08 10.81
CA PHE A 175 -14.63 -0.51 12.07
C PHE A 175 -15.41 0.06 13.25
N THR A 176 -15.23 -0.52 14.43
CA THR A 176 -15.74 0.04 15.68
C THR A 176 -14.59 0.68 16.45
N SER A 177 -14.86 1.85 17.03
CA SER A 177 -13.94 2.53 17.95
C SER A 177 -14.73 3.19 19.07
N ALA A 178 -14.13 3.26 20.26
CA ALA A 178 -14.66 3.89 21.46
C ALA A 178 -13.62 4.83 22.08
N GLY A 179 -14.08 5.90 22.73
CA GLY A 179 -13.20 6.83 23.42
C GLY A 179 -12.60 6.21 24.69
N GLY A 180 -11.48 6.76 25.11
CA GLY A 180 -10.70 6.32 26.27
C GLY A 180 -9.30 6.93 26.21
N ASP A 181 -8.36 6.44 27.02
CA ASP A 181 -7.00 7.00 27.05
C ASP A 181 -6.28 6.80 25.70
N ARG A 182 -6.15 5.54 25.25
CA ARG A 182 -5.61 5.17 23.93
C ARG A 182 -6.24 3.86 23.44
N GLU A 183 -6.68 3.84 22.18
CA GLU A 183 -7.20 2.67 21.48
C GLU A 183 -6.47 2.52 20.13
N GLN A 184 -6.14 1.29 19.76
CA GLN A 184 -5.83 0.92 18.38
C GLN A 184 -6.98 0.08 17.84
N PHE A 185 -7.53 0.46 16.68
CA PHE A 185 -8.65 -0.25 16.07
C PHE A 185 -8.21 -1.05 14.83
N PRO A 186 -8.89 -2.17 14.53
CA PRO A 186 -8.45 -3.11 13.51
C PRO A 186 -8.75 -2.61 12.10
N LEU A 187 -7.75 -2.03 11.45
CA LEU A 187 -7.78 -1.82 10.01
C LEU A 187 -7.09 -2.99 9.30
N ARG A 188 -7.72 -3.46 8.21
CA ARG A 188 -7.19 -4.53 7.36
C ARG A 188 -7.24 -4.14 5.89
N ALA A 189 -6.28 -4.62 5.12
CA ALA A 189 -6.24 -4.53 3.66
C ALA A 189 -5.78 -5.86 3.05
N VAL A 190 -5.83 -5.94 1.73
CA VAL A 190 -5.46 -7.14 0.97
C VAL A 190 -4.26 -6.85 0.07
N ARG A 191 -3.23 -7.67 0.20
CA ARG A 191 -2.02 -7.63 -0.62
C ARG A 191 -2.00 -8.77 -1.62
N TYR A 192 -1.61 -8.45 -2.85
CA TYR A 192 -1.51 -9.40 -3.95
C TYR A 192 -0.05 -9.60 -4.32
N LEU A 193 0.35 -10.86 -4.49
CA LEU A 193 1.75 -11.22 -4.75
C LEU A 193 1.91 -11.92 -6.11
N PRO A 194 1.61 -11.24 -7.24
CA PRO A 194 1.83 -11.83 -8.55
C PRO A 194 3.33 -12.07 -8.78
N ASP A 195 3.67 -13.16 -9.47
CA ASP A 195 5.05 -13.48 -9.83
C ASP A 195 5.48 -12.66 -11.05
N VAL A 196 5.82 -11.40 -10.80
CA VAL A 196 6.18 -10.43 -11.83
C VAL A 196 7.67 -10.41 -12.14
N ASP A 197 7.99 -10.19 -13.41
CA ASP A 197 9.34 -9.88 -13.86
C ASP A 197 9.77 -8.43 -13.50
N ALA A 198 10.99 -8.06 -13.87
CA ALA A 198 11.54 -6.72 -13.63
C ALA A 198 10.76 -5.58 -14.33
N ARG A 199 9.83 -5.89 -15.24
CA ARG A 199 8.95 -4.93 -15.91
C ARG A 199 7.53 -4.99 -15.37
N ASN A 200 7.32 -5.59 -14.20
CA ASN A 200 6.01 -5.78 -13.58
C ASN A 200 5.01 -6.58 -14.42
N THR A 201 5.51 -7.58 -15.15
CA THR A 201 4.71 -8.43 -16.04
C THR A 201 4.71 -9.88 -15.56
N VAL A 202 3.52 -10.47 -15.48
CA VAL A 202 3.33 -11.91 -15.27
C VAL A 202 3.22 -12.61 -16.62
N LYS A 203 3.91 -13.73 -16.78
CA LYS A 203 3.75 -14.59 -17.95
C LYS A 203 2.34 -15.18 -17.98
N ARG A 204 1.66 -15.04 -19.11
CA ARG A 204 0.29 -15.53 -19.27
C ARG A 204 0.21 -17.06 -19.19
N ALA A 205 -0.71 -17.50 -18.35
CA ALA A 205 -1.22 -18.87 -18.30
C ALA A 205 -2.74 -18.86 -18.44
N PRO A 206 -3.40 -19.96 -18.85
CA PRO A 206 -4.86 -20.01 -18.93
C PRO A 206 -5.57 -19.75 -17.59
N VAL A 207 -4.92 -20.15 -16.50
CA VAL A 207 -5.39 -19.96 -15.12
C VAL A 207 -4.30 -19.25 -14.34
N THR A 208 -4.68 -18.21 -13.61
CA THR A 208 -3.81 -17.54 -12.64
C THR A 208 -4.05 -18.14 -11.26
N VAL A 209 -2.96 -18.41 -10.54
CA VAL A 209 -2.96 -18.70 -9.10
C VAL A 209 -2.23 -17.55 -8.43
N LEU A 210 -2.98 -16.64 -7.82
CA LEU A 210 -2.45 -15.43 -7.20
C LEU A 210 -2.35 -15.64 -5.68
N PRO A 211 -1.15 -15.62 -5.08
CA PRO A 211 -1.02 -15.55 -3.64
C PRO A 211 -1.56 -14.21 -3.12
N VAL A 212 -2.26 -14.27 -2.00
CA VAL A 212 -2.94 -13.14 -1.37
C VAL A 212 -2.64 -13.15 0.13
N LEU A 213 -2.29 -12.00 0.68
CA LEU A 213 -2.10 -11.80 2.11
C LEU A 213 -3.16 -10.83 2.63
N VAL A 214 -3.71 -11.12 3.80
CA VAL A 214 -4.45 -10.13 4.58
C VAL A 214 -3.46 -9.47 5.53
N GLN A 215 -3.44 -8.14 5.53
CA GLN A 215 -2.50 -7.36 6.34
C GLN A 215 -3.24 -6.34 7.19
N GLY A 216 -2.62 -5.97 8.31
CA GLY A 216 -2.99 -4.80 9.11
C GLY A 216 -1.74 -4.16 9.66
N LEU A 217 -1.88 -3.38 10.72
CA LEU A 217 -0.74 -2.67 11.31
C LEU A 217 0.29 -3.64 11.94
N PRO A 218 1.59 -3.38 11.76
CA PRO A 218 2.64 -4.18 12.40
C PRO A 218 2.45 -4.27 13.92
N GLY A 219 2.60 -5.47 14.46
CA GLY A 219 2.50 -5.71 15.92
C GLY A 219 1.07 -5.79 16.47
N GLN A 220 0.02 -5.56 15.67
CA GLN A 220 -1.35 -5.72 16.13
C GLN A 220 -1.82 -7.18 16.10
N ARG A 221 -2.51 -7.57 17.17
CA ARG A 221 -3.31 -8.79 17.18
C ARG A 221 -4.69 -8.49 16.61
N LEU A 222 -4.95 -8.96 15.40
CA LEU A 222 -6.17 -8.64 14.67
C LEU A 222 -7.24 -9.75 14.78
N PRO A 223 -8.55 -9.43 14.70
CA PRO A 223 -9.63 -10.43 14.72
C PRO A 223 -9.54 -11.37 13.53
N ALA A 224 -9.76 -12.68 13.72
CA ALA A 224 -9.64 -13.66 12.63
C ALA A 224 -10.53 -13.30 11.43
N VAL A 225 -10.06 -13.56 10.21
CA VAL A 225 -10.85 -13.35 8.99
C VAL A 225 -12.03 -14.32 8.96
N GLN A 226 -13.23 -13.79 8.71
CA GLN A 226 -14.45 -14.56 8.51
C GLN A 226 -14.68 -14.86 7.02
N ARG A 227 -14.48 -13.87 6.15
CA ARG A 227 -14.73 -13.98 4.71
C ARG A 227 -13.70 -13.14 3.96
N LEU A 228 -13.15 -13.71 2.90
CA LEU A 228 -12.38 -12.99 1.90
C LEU A 228 -12.90 -13.38 0.53
N GLU A 229 -13.31 -12.39 -0.24
CA GLU A 229 -13.68 -12.52 -1.64
C GLU A 229 -12.72 -11.73 -2.49
N VAL A 230 -12.39 -12.27 -3.67
CA VAL A 230 -11.57 -11.58 -4.66
C VAL A 230 -12.31 -11.65 -6.00
N GLN A 231 -12.36 -10.53 -6.70
CA GLN A 231 -12.88 -10.41 -8.04
C GLN A 231 -11.79 -9.87 -8.96
N VAL A 232 -11.82 -10.31 -10.21
CA VAL A 232 -10.84 -9.99 -11.24
C VAL A 232 -11.50 -9.29 -12.41
N SER A 233 -10.81 -8.31 -12.99
CA SER A 233 -11.18 -7.64 -14.24
C SER A 233 -9.97 -7.61 -15.18
N GLY A 234 -10.23 -7.77 -16.48
CA GLY A 234 -9.24 -7.57 -17.56
C GLY A 234 -9.59 -6.39 -18.48
N ASP A 235 -10.57 -5.57 -18.10
CA ASP A 235 -11.13 -4.48 -18.90
C ASP A 235 -11.10 -3.15 -18.11
N GLY A 236 -10.08 -2.96 -17.27
CA GLY A 236 -9.90 -1.73 -16.50
C GLY A 236 -10.93 -1.53 -15.38
N GLY A 237 -11.59 -2.59 -14.92
CA GLY A 237 -12.60 -2.53 -13.86
C GLY A 237 -14.03 -2.30 -14.36
N ALA A 238 -14.29 -2.39 -15.68
CA ALA A 238 -15.62 -2.25 -16.24
C ALA A 238 -16.52 -3.46 -15.94
N SER A 239 -15.96 -4.68 -15.94
CA SER A 239 -16.65 -5.90 -15.52
C SER A 239 -15.81 -6.74 -14.56
N TRP A 240 -16.47 -7.40 -13.62
CA TRP A 240 -15.81 -8.15 -12.55
C TRP A 240 -16.28 -9.60 -12.53
N ARG A 241 -15.33 -10.53 -12.37
CA ARG A 241 -15.59 -11.97 -12.26
C ARG A 241 -15.05 -12.50 -10.93
N PRO A 242 -15.77 -13.39 -10.23
CA PRO A 242 -15.29 -13.95 -8.98
C PRO A 242 -14.08 -14.87 -9.20
N ALA A 243 -13.11 -14.79 -8.28
CA ALA A 243 -12.05 -15.77 -8.13
C ALA A 243 -12.41 -16.79 -7.04
N ARG A 244 -11.91 -18.02 -7.19
CA ARG A 244 -11.98 -19.01 -6.11
C ARG A 244 -10.90 -18.69 -5.09
N VAL A 245 -11.28 -18.27 -3.89
CA VAL A 245 -10.36 -17.98 -2.78
C VAL A 245 -10.19 -19.24 -1.92
N VAL A 246 -8.95 -19.63 -1.68
CA VAL A 246 -8.57 -20.79 -0.86
C VAL A 246 -7.67 -20.30 0.27
N HIS A 247 -8.00 -20.66 1.51
CA HIS A 247 -7.16 -20.37 2.67
C HIS A 247 -5.88 -21.22 2.63
N ASP A 248 -4.74 -20.59 2.90
CA ASP A 248 -3.39 -21.16 2.73
C ASP A 248 -2.50 -20.95 3.97
N GLY A 249 -3.10 -20.64 5.12
CA GLY A 249 -2.42 -20.37 6.38
C GLY A 249 -2.95 -19.11 7.05
N VAL A 250 -2.37 -18.76 8.20
CA VAL A 250 -2.77 -17.56 8.95
C VAL A 250 -2.63 -16.32 8.08
N ASP A 251 -3.76 -15.66 7.79
CA ASP A 251 -3.86 -14.47 6.92
C ASP A 251 -3.27 -14.69 5.49
N LYS A 252 -3.11 -15.94 5.06
CA LYS A 252 -2.61 -16.32 3.74
C LYS A 252 -3.70 -17.01 2.92
N TYR A 253 -3.81 -16.63 1.66
CA TYR A 253 -4.82 -17.13 0.74
C TYR A 253 -4.24 -17.30 -0.66
N ARG A 254 -4.95 -18.04 -1.51
CA ARG A 254 -4.75 -18.10 -2.96
C ARG A 254 -6.04 -17.76 -3.67
N ALA A 255 -6.01 -16.80 -4.58
CA ALA A 255 -7.10 -16.52 -5.51
C ALA A 255 -6.82 -17.21 -6.84
N VAL A 256 -7.74 -18.09 -7.26
CA VAL A 256 -7.61 -18.86 -8.51
C VAL A 256 -8.70 -18.44 -9.47
N PHE A 257 -8.32 -18.03 -10.68
CA PHE A 257 -9.25 -17.54 -11.68
C PHE A 257 -8.73 -17.77 -13.11
N PRO A 258 -9.63 -17.91 -14.12
CA PRO A 258 -9.25 -17.84 -15.52
C PRO A 258 -8.58 -16.49 -15.81
N THR A 259 -7.39 -16.51 -16.41
CA THR A 259 -6.65 -15.28 -16.68
C THR A 259 -7.41 -14.44 -17.70
N PRO A 260 -7.79 -13.19 -17.37
CA PRO A 260 -8.51 -12.32 -18.30
C PRO A 260 -7.70 -12.06 -19.59
N ALA A 261 -8.36 -11.86 -20.72
CA ALA A 261 -7.70 -11.63 -22.01
C ALA A 261 -6.94 -10.29 -22.11
N GLY A 262 -7.27 -9.31 -21.25
CA GLY A 262 -6.62 -8.00 -21.23
C GLY A 262 -5.13 -8.03 -20.87
N GLN A 263 -4.45 -6.92 -21.14
CA GLN A 263 -3.01 -6.75 -20.89
C GLN A 263 -2.69 -6.38 -19.44
N THR A 264 -3.69 -5.93 -18.69
CA THR A 264 -3.61 -5.67 -17.25
C THR A 264 -4.70 -6.44 -16.53
N VAL A 265 -4.43 -6.74 -15.27
CA VAL A 265 -5.40 -7.33 -14.35
C VAL A 265 -5.70 -6.34 -13.25
N SER A 266 -6.98 -6.02 -13.06
CA SER A 266 -7.50 -5.24 -11.94
C SER A 266 -8.11 -6.20 -10.91
N LEU A 267 -8.02 -5.83 -9.63
CA LEU A 267 -8.46 -6.67 -8.51
C LEU A 267 -9.36 -5.89 -7.57
N ARG A 268 -10.42 -6.55 -7.10
CA ARG A 268 -11.29 -6.07 -6.03
C ARG A 268 -11.36 -7.13 -4.94
N ALA A 269 -11.26 -6.72 -3.69
CA ALA A 269 -11.45 -7.59 -2.55
C ALA A 269 -12.57 -7.08 -1.65
N HIS A 270 -13.28 -8.02 -1.04
CA HIS A 270 -14.19 -7.79 0.08
C HIS A 270 -13.75 -8.68 1.24
N LEU A 271 -13.34 -8.05 2.34
CA LEU A 271 -12.83 -8.69 3.54
C LEU A 271 -13.77 -8.41 4.70
N VAL A 272 -14.11 -9.43 5.48
CA VAL A 272 -14.86 -9.34 6.74
C VAL A 272 -14.15 -10.15 7.80
N ASP A 273 -13.94 -9.56 8.98
CA ASP A 273 -13.39 -10.26 10.14
C ASP A 273 -14.48 -10.73 11.11
N ARG A 274 -14.11 -11.57 12.08
CA ARG A 274 -15.03 -12.12 13.09
C ARG A 274 -15.52 -11.09 14.11
N ALA A 275 -14.97 -9.88 14.13
CA ALA A 275 -15.49 -8.78 14.92
C ALA A 275 -16.51 -7.92 14.13
N GLY A 276 -16.74 -8.24 12.86
CA GLY A 276 -17.68 -7.53 11.99
C GLY A 276 -17.10 -6.30 11.31
N ASN A 277 -15.78 -6.09 11.40
CA ASN A 277 -15.11 -5.07 10.60
C ASN A 277 -15.02 -5.54 9.15
N SER A 278 -15.06 -4.59 8.22
CA SER A 278 -15.01 -4.91 6.79
C SER A 278 -14.09 -3.98 6.03
N THR A 279 -13.50 -4.47 4.94
CA THR A 279 -12.76 -3.66 3.97
C THR A 279 -13.12 -4.09 2.56
N ASP A 280 -13.63 -3.15 1.78
CA ASP A 280 -13.71 -3.22 0.33
C ASP A 280 -12.51 -2.48 -0.24
N GLN A 281 -11.77 -3.12 -1.13
CA GLN A 281 -10.57 -2.56 -1.76
C GLN A 281 -10.62 -2.81 -3.26
N THR A 282 -10.42 -1.78 -4.07
CA THR A 282 -10.27 -1.90 -5.53
C THR A 282 -8.92 -1.35 -5.95
N VAL A 283 -8.22 -2.08 -6.83
CA VAL A 283 -6.96 -1.67 -7.46
C VAL A 283 -7.09 -1.91 -8.97
N VAL A 284 -7.14 -0.82 -9.73
CA VAL A 284 -7.22 -0.86 -11.20
C VAL A 284 -5.82 -0.96 -11.79
N GLY A 285 -5.60 -1.93 -12.68
CA GLY A 285 -4.27 -2.19 -13.25
C GLY A 285 -3.27 -2.69 -12.20
N ALA A 286 -3.67 -3.65 -11.37
CA ALA A 286 -2.84 -4.19 -10.29
C ALA A 286 -1.51 -4.78 -10.80
N TYR A 287 -1.52 -5.47 -11.96
CA TYR A 287 -0.30 -5.97 -12.61
C TYR A 287 -0.51 -6.20 -14.11
N LYS A 288 0.58 -6.27 -14.89
CA LYS A 288 0.54 -6.59 -16.33
C LYS A 288 0.60 -8.08 -16.59
N VAL A 289 -0.03 -8.53 -17.67
CA VAL A 289 -0.02 -9.93 -18.12
C VAL A 289 0.30 -9.99 -19.60
N ARG A 290 1.32 -10.77 -19.97
CA ARG A 290 1.74 -10.97 -21.35
C ARG A 290 1.83 -12.44 -21.71
#